data_AF-A0A0K8WJE3-F1
#
_entry.id   AF-A0A0K8WJE3-F1
#
_cell.length_a   1.000
_cell.length_b   1.000
_cell.length_c   1.000
_cell.angle_alpha   90.00
_cell.angle_beta   90.00
_cell.angle_gamma   90.00
#
_symmetry.space_group_name_H-M   'P 1'
#
loop_
_entity.id
_entity.type
_entity.pdbx_description
1 polymer ?
#
loop_
_entity_poly.entity_id
_entity_poly.type
_entity_poly.pdbx_seq_one_letter_code
_entity_poly.pdbx_strand_id
1 'polypeptide(L)'
;IMDQHQRKNILENVMEPYSFENMPVHYIFQHDNDHKYASRLVKSWLSDKNIDVLDWPPQSPDLNPVENLWAIVKRDVKDKRPRNNDELFQMVQQSWNRQCC
;
A
#
# COMPACT_ATOMS: atom_id res chain seq x y z
N ILE A 1 10.23 2.18 -11.50
CA ILE A 1 10.55 1.96 -10.06
C ILE A 1 10.16 3.26 -9.36
N MET A 2 9.34 3.17 -8.31
CA MET A 2 8.92 4.36 -7.54
C MET A 2 10.08 4.87 -6.68
N ASP A 3 10.28 6.20 -6.64
CA ASP A 3 11.28 6.82 -5.77
C ASP A 3 10.68 7.33 -4.44
N GLN A 4 11.55 7.86 -3.56
CA GLN A 4 11.15 8.36 -2.24
C GLN A 4 10.21 9.58 -2.29
N HIS A 5 10.31 10.45 -3.30
CA HIS A 5 9.45 11.63 -3.42
C HIS A 5 8.07 11.21 -3.91
N GLN A 6 8.00 10.30 -4.88
CA GLN A 6 6.74 9.71 -5.34
C GLN A 6 6.02 8.97 -4.20
N ARG A 7 6.77 8.26 -3.35
CA ARG A 7 6.20 7.62 -2.15
C ARG A 7 5.66 8.64 -1.15
N LYS A 8 6.44 9.68 -0.79
CA LYS A 8 5.96 10.77 0.07
C LYS A 8 4.68 11.37 -0.49
N ASN A 9 4.64 11.64 -1.79
CA ASN A 9 3.47 12.21 -2.46
C ASN A 9 2.22 11.32 -2.32
N ILE A 10 2.37 9.99 -2.41
CA ILE A 10 1.24 9.06 -2.18
C ILE A 10 0.81 9.09 -0.71
N LEU A 11 1.77 9.07 0.23
CA LEU A 11 1.42 9.11 1.66
C LEU A 11 0.67 10.40 2.02
N GLU A 12 1.11 11.53 1.50
CA GLU A 12 0.56 12.86 1.76
C GLU A 12 -0.79 13.09 1.08
N ASN A 13 -0.98 12.62 -0.16
CA ASN A 13 -2.21 12.91 -0.91
C ASN A 13 -3.22 11.77 -0.92
N VAL A 14 -2.87 10.58 -0.43
CA VAL A 14 -3.78 9.42 -0.41
C VAL A 14 -3.95 8.90 1.02
N MET A 15 -2.85 8.55 1.70
CA MET A 15 -2.94 7.89 3.00
C MET A 15 -3.41 8.84 4.10
N GLU A 16 -2.86 10.05 4.19
CA GLU A 16 -3.23 11.03 5.23
C GLU A 16 -4.71 11.48 5.14
N PRO A 17 -5.25 11.88 3.97
CA PRO A 17 -6.66 12.23 3.87
C PRO A 17 -7.57 11.05 4.22
N TYR A 18 -7.23 9.85 3.73
CA TYR A 18 -7.98 8.64 4.05
C TYR A 18 -7.97 8.33 5.55
N SER A 19 -6.82 8.44 6.21
CA SER A 19 -6.72 8.16 7.64
C SER A 19 -7.49 9.15 8.49
N PHE A 20 -7.46 10.44 8.11
CA PHE A 20 -8.25 11.47 8.78
C PHE A 20 -9.76 11.21 8.69
N GLU A 21 -10.24 10.71 7.55
CA GLU A 21 -11.66 10.48 7.30
C GLU A 21 -12.17 9.12 7.84
N ASN A 22 -11.35 8.07 7.81
CA ASN A 22 -11.82 6.69 7.95
C ASN A 22 -11.21 5.92 9.13
N MET A 23 -10.12 6.41 9.74
CA MET A 23 -9.43 5.67 10.81
C MET A 23 -9.79 6.21 12.19
N PRO A 24 -9.71 5.36 13.24
CA PRO A 24 -9.80 5.83 14.61
C PRO A 24 -8.69 6.84 14.93
N VAL A 25 -8.91 7.63 15.99
CA VAL A 25 -7.94 8.64 16.49
C VAL A 25 -6.54 8.05 16.72
N HIS A 26 -6.48 6.77 17.12
CA HIS A 26 -5.25 6.03 17.28
C HIS A 26 -5.24 4.82 16.35
N TYR A 27 -4.27 4.78 15.44
CA TYR A 27 -4.02 3.66 14.55
C TYR A 27 -2.52 3.42 14.42
N ILE A 28 -2.15 2.20 14.05
CA ILE A 28 -0.77 1.82 13.75
C ILE A 28 -0.66 1.58 12.25
N PHE A 29 0.27 2.27 11.59
CA PHE A 29 0.52 2.15 10.17
C PHE A 29 1.54 1.05 9.88
N GLN A 30 1.16 0.05 9.09
CA GLN A 30 2.07 -0.96 8.56
C GLN A 30 2.43 -0.62 7.11
N HIS A 31 3.73 -0.59 6.79
CA HIS A 31 4.22 -0.43 5.41
C HIS A 31 5.51 -1.22 5.19
N ASP A 32 5.83 -1.59 3.95
CA ASP A 32 7.07 -2.31 3.58
C ASP A 32 8.35 -1.61 4.08
N ASN A 33 9.11 -2.32 4.91
CA ASN A 33 10.43 -1.90 5.38
C ASN A 33 11.55 -2.34 4.40
N ASP A 34 11.28 -2.32 3.09
CA ASP A 34 12.33 -2.55 2.09
C ASP A 34 13.33 -1.39 2.18
N HIS A 35 14.63 -1.72 2.20
CA HIS A 35 15.73 -0.76 2.31
C HIS A 35 15.70 0.33 1.22
N LYS A 36 15.07 0.08 0.06
CA LYS A 36 14.86 1.09 -0.98
C LYS A 36 13.84 2.17 -0.58
N TYR A 37 12.93 1.84 0.34
CA TYR A 37 11.77 2.64 0.72
C TYR A 37 11.81 3.14 2.17
N ALA A 38 12.78 2.66 2.96
CA ALA A 38 13.15 3.18 4.28
C ALA A 38 13.94 4.50 4.21
N SER A 39 13.59 5.39 3.27
CA SER A 39 14.29 6.65 3.09
C SER A 39 14.09 7.58 4.28
N ARG A 40 15.12 8.39 4.60
CA ARG A 40 15.04 9.40 5.67
C ARG A 40 13.87 10.36 5.46
N LEU A 41 13.54 10.67 4.21
CA LEU A 41 12.43 11.56 3.86
C LEU A 41 11.09 11.00 4.33
N VAL A 42 10.79 9.73 4.02
CA VAL A 42 9.52 9.09 4.41
C VAL A 42 9.45 8.91 5.92
N LYS A 43 10.56 8.52 6.56
CA LYS A 43 10.64 8.38 8.03
C LYS A 43 10.40 9.72 8.74
N SER A 44 11.05 10.80 8.27
CA SER A 44 10.84 12.14 8.81
C SER A 44 9.39 12.56 8.67
N TRP A 45 8.80 12.39 7.48
CA TRP A 45 7.41 12.78 7.25
C TRP A 45 6.43 12.02 8.15
N LEU A 46 6.59 10.70 8.32
CA LEU A 46 5.75 9.92 9.23
C LEU A 46 5.90 10.39 10.70
N SER A 47 7.12 10.72 11.12
CA SER A 47 7.40 11.28 12.44
C SER A 47 6.79 12.68 12.63
N ASP A 48 6.91 13.55 11.63
CA ASP A 48 6.37 14.93 11.66
C ASP A 48 4.84 14.92 11.72
N LYS A 49 4.20 13.90 11.15
CA LYS A 49 2.75 13.66 11.21
C LYS A 49 2.30 12.91 12.47
N ASN A 50 3.22 12.52 13.34
CA ASN A 50 2.94 11.75 14.55
C ASN A 50 2.16 10.45 14.25
N ILE A 51 2.56 9.76 13.18
CA ILE A 51 1.97 8.48 12.77
C ILE A 51 2.79 7.34 13.37
N ASP A 52 2.15 6.53 14.21
CA ASP A 52 2.76 5.32 14.75
C ASP A 52 2.96 4.30 13.64
N VAL A 53 4.20 3.83 13.47
CA VAL A 53 4.55 2.81 12.47
C VAL A 53 4.79 1.49 13.18
N LEU A 54 4.20 0.41 12.67
CA LEU A 54 4.46 -0.93 13.18
C LEU A 54 5.95 -1.26 13.03
N ASP A 55 6.63 -1.61 14.12
CA ASP A 55 7.99 -2.13 14.03
C ASP A 55 7.93 -3.59 13.56
N TRP A 56 8.50 -3.87 12.39
CA TRP A 56 8.47 -5.21 11.81
C TRP A 56 9.72 -5.52 10.97
N PRO A 57 10.11 -6.80 10.90
CA PRO A 57 11.37 -7.19 10.29
C PRO A 57 11.39 -6.89 8.78
N PRO A 58 12.51 -6.36 8.26
CA PRO A 58 12.65 -6.15 6.82
C PRO A 58 12.54 -7.48 6.07
N GLN A 59 12.11 -7.41 4.80
CA GLN A 59 12.01 -8.57 3.90
C GLN A 59 11.11 -9.73 4.41
N SER A 60 10.06 -9.43 5.15
CA SER A 60 9.09 -10.44 5.61
C SER A 60 7.72 -10.31 4.90
N PRO A 61 7.66 -10.49 3.56
CA PRO A 61 6.41 -10.32 2.80
C PRO A 61 5.32 -11.28 3.26
N ASP A 62 5.68 -12.43 3.82
CA ASP A 62 4.79 -13.41 4.43
C ASP A 62 3.99 -12.84 5.62
N LEU A 63 4.52 -11.82 6.29
CA LEU A 63 3.88 -11.15 7.42
C LEU A 63 3.05 -9.93 7.02
N ASN A 64 2.99 -9.57 5.73
CA ASN A 64 2.22 -8.43 5.25
C ASN A 64 0.83 -8.88 4.77
N PRO A 65 -0.26 -8.54 5.47
CA PRO A 65 -1.61 -8.97 5.08
C PRO A 65 -2.02 -8.54 3.68
N VAL A 66 -1.46 -7.44 3.15
CA VAL A 66 -1.76 -6.97 1.80
C VAL A 66 -1.30 -7.96 0.72
N GLU A 67 -0.26 -8.77 0.99
CA GLU A 67 0.21 -9.78 0.05
C GLU A 67 -0.83 -10.89 -0.16
N ASN A 68 -1.61 -11.22 0.88
CA ASN A 68 -2.72 -12.16 0.76
C ASN A 68 -3.84 -11.59 -0.14
N LEU A 69 -4.18 -10.31 0.02
CA LEU A 69 -5.16 -9.64 -0.85
C LEU A 69 -4.67 -9.62 -2.31
N TRP A 70 -3.40 -9.28 -2.53
CA TRP A 70 -2.80 -9.33 -3.86
C TRP A 70 -2.77 -10.75 -4.45
N ALA A 71 -2.57 -11.79 -3.63
CA ALA A 71 -2.63 -13.18 -4.10
C ALA A 71 -4.04 -13.54 -4.63
N ILE A 72 -5.09 -13.06 -3.96
CA ILE A 72 -6.48 -13.27 -4.39
C ILE A 72 -6.75 -12.49 -5.69
N VAL A 73 -6.36 -11.22 -5.76
CA VAL A 73 -6.52 -10.37 -6.95
C VAL A 73 -5.79 -10.97 -8.16
N LYS A 74 -4.53 -11.40 -7.98
CA LYS A 74 -3.76 -12.07 -9.03
C LYS A 74 -4.45 -13.33 -9.54
N ARG A 75 -5.07 -14.12 -8.65
CA ARG A 75 -5.79 -15.33 -9.03
C ARG A 75 -7.03 -15.01 -9.87
N ASP A 76 -7.81 -14.02 -9.47
CA ASP A 76 -9.02 -13.61 -10.21
C ASP A 76 -8.71 -13.01 -11.59
N VAL A 77 -7.62 -12.25 -11.71
CA VAL A 77 -7.21 -11.64 -12.97
C VAL A 77 -6.54 -12.64 -13.92
N LYS A 78 -5.83 -13.65 -13.39
CA LYS A 78 -5.08 -14.65 -14.18
C LYS A 78 -5.97 -15.35 -15.21
N ASP A 79 -7.20 -15.67 -14.85
CA ASP A 79 -8.11 -16.43 -15.70
C ASP A 79 -8.78 -15.56 -16.79
N LYS A 80 -8.70 -14.22 -16.67
CA LYS A 80 -9.39 -13.26 -17.56
C LYS A 80 -8.58 -12.82 -18.79
N ARG A 81 -7.27 -13.11 -18.84
CA ARG A 81 -6.36 -12.85 -19.97
C ARG A 81 -6.53 -11.45 -20.61
N PRO A 82 -6.17 -10.37 -19.91
CA PRO A 82 -6.27 -9.01 -20.46
C PRO A 82 -5.38 -8.85 -21.71
N ARG A 83 -5.86 -8.09 -22.69
CA ARG A 83 -5.21 -7.87 -23.99
C ARG A 83 -4.24 -6.69 -23.98
N ASN A 84 -4.42 -5.77 -23.05
CA ASN A 84 -3.59 -4.58 -22.90
C ASN A 84 -3.55 -4.11 -21.43
N ASN A 85 -2.74 -3.09 -21.16
CA ASN A 85 -2.55 -2.57 -19.81
C ASN A 85 -3.80 -1.91 -19.22
N ASP A 86 -4.63 -1.25 -20.05
CA ASP A 86 -5.86 -0.60 -19.57
C ASP A 86 -6.88 -1.64 -19.11
N GLU A 87 -7.04 -2.72 -19.89
CA GLU A 87 -7.90 -3.85 -19.55
C GLU A 87 -7.37 -4.57 -18.30
N LEU A 88 -6.05 -4.76 -18.19
CA LEU A 88 -5.43 -5.30 -16.98
C LEU A 88 -5.72 -4.42 -15.76
N PHE A 89 -5.56 -3.09 -15.88
CA PHE A 89 -5.80 -2.16 -14.79
C PHE A 89 -7.26 -2.18 -14.34
N GLN A 90 -8.20 -2.15 -15.29
CA GLN A 90 -9.64 -2.26 -14.99
C GLN A 90 -9.98 -3.58 -14.29
N MET A 91 -9.43 -4.71 -14.75
CA MET A 91 -9.67 -6.02 -14.14
C MET A 91 -9.10 -6.07 -12.71
N VAL A 92 -7.90 -5.52 -12.48
CA VAL A 92 -7.29 -5.41 -11.15
C VAL A 92 -8.17 -4.56 -10.23
N GLN A 93 -8.62 -3.39 -10.68
CA GLN A 93 -9.46 -2.49 -9.89
C GLN A 93 -10.81 -3.14 -9.54
N GLN A 94 -11.45 -3.81 -10.49
CA GLN A 94 -12.69 -4.56 -10.25
C GLN A 94 -12.50 -5.72 -9.27
N SER A 95 -11.38 -6.45 -9.37
CA SER A 95 -11.09 -7.51 -8.41
C SER A 95 -10.81 -6.95 -7.02
N TRP A 96 -10.06 -5.85 -6.92
CA TRP A 96 -9.72 -5.20 -5.66
C TRP A 96 -10.97 -4.71 -4.92
N ASN A 97 -11.86 -3.99 -5.63
CA ASN A 97 -13.11 -3.46 -5.07
C ASN A 97 -14.11 -4.54 -4.63
N ARG A 98 -13.95 -5.80 -5.08
CA ARG A 98 -14.75 -6.93 -4.57
C ARG A 98 -14.21 -7.50 -3.27
N GLN A 99 -12.93 -7.29 -2.97
CA GLN A 99 -12.27 -7.78 -1.74
C GLN A 99 -12.27 -6.72 -0.64
N CYS A 100 -12.16 -5.45 -1.00
CA CYS A 100 -12.33 -4.33 -0.08
C CYS A 100 -13.82 -4.02 0.03
N CYS A 101 -14.46 -4.48 1.10
CA CYS A 101 -15.79 -4.03 1.50
C CYS A 101 -15.73 -2.63 2.08
#